data_AF-A0A4Q2YWF0-F1
#
_entry.id   AF-A0A4Q2YWF0-F1
#
_cell.length_a   1.000
_cell.length_b   1.000
_cell.length_c   1.000
_cell.angle_alpha   90.00
_cell.angle_beta   90.00
_cell.angle_gamma   90.00
#
_symmetry.space_group_name_H-M   'P 1'
#
loop_
_entity.id
_entity.type
_entity.pdbx_description
1 polymer ?
#
loop_
_entity_poly.entity_id
_entity_poly.type
_entity_poly.pdbx_seq_one_letter_code
_entity_poly.pdbx_strand_id
1 'polypeptide(L)' 'MKIGELSRATGTNIETIRYYERIGLLPAPDRTAANYRSYGDAHRSRLSFVRHSRDLGFTIEEIRSLLDLSDDPA' A
#
# COMPACT_ATOMS: atom_id res chain seq x y z
N MET A 1 6.32 10.47 4.82
CA MET A 1 6.25 10.94 3.42
C MET A 1 4.81 11.27 3.04
N LYS A 2 4.58 12.28 2.19
CA LYS A 2 3.23 12.62 1.68
C LYS A 2 2.79 11.62 0.59
N ILE A 3 1.50 11.58 0.27
CA ILE A 3 0.96 10.67 -0.77
C ILE A 3 1.63 10.85 -2.14
N GLY A 4 2.00 12.08 -2.50
CA GLY A 4 2.70 12.37 -3.77
C GLY A 4 4.17 11.95 -3.77
N GLU A 5 4.81 11.84 -2.61
CA GLU A 5 6.15 11.25 -2.48
C GLU A 5 6.05 9.73 -2.59
N LEU A 6 5.09 9.12 -1.89
CA LEU A 6 4.82 7.69 -1.99
C LEU A 6 4.51 7.25 -3.43
N SER A 7 3.63 7.99 -4.10
CA SER A 7 3.27 7.76 -5.50
C SER A 7 4.49 7.74 -6.43
N ARG A 8 5.39 8.73 -6.29
CA ARG A 8 6.64 8.78 -7.06
C ARG A 8 7.60 7.67 -6.68
N ALA A 9 7.70 7.32 -5.41
CA ALA A 9 8.61 6.29 -4.91
C ALA A 9 8.20 4.87 -5.32
N THR A 10 6.90 4.60 -5.52
CA THR A 10 6.38 3.28 -5.89
C THR A 10 5.93 3.17 -7.35
N GLY A 11 5.88 4.30 -8.08
CA GLY A 11 5.31 4.37 -9.43
C GLY A 11 3.80 4.10 -9.46
N THR A 12 3.11 4.27 -8.32
CA THR A 12 1.68 4.01 -8.18
C THR A 12 0.91 5.32 -8.24
N ASN A 13 -0.19 5.39 -9.00
CA ASN A 13 -1.02 6.58 -9.03
C ASN A 13 -1.64 6.85 -7.64
N ILE A 14 -1.74 8.12 -7.25
CA ILE A 14 -2.40 8.60 -6.04
C ILE A 14 -3.82 8.02 -5.90
N GLU A 15 -4.59 7.93 -6.98
CA GLU A 15 -5.93 7.34 -6.95
C GLU A 15 -5.91 5.85 -6.59
N THR A 16 -4.95 5.10 -7.12
CA THR A 16 -4.74 3.68 -6.80
C THR A 16 -4.33 3.51 -5.34
N ILE A 17 -3.47 4.38 -4.81
CA ILE A 17 -3.09 4.37 -3.38
C ILE A 17 -4.33 4.58 -2.51
N ARG A 18 -5.16 5.58 -2.85
CA ARG A 18 -6.43 5.85 -2.14
C ARG A 18 -7.43 4.71 -2.27
N TYR A 19 -7.46 4.06 -3.44
CA TYR A 19 -8.30 2.88 -3.66
C TYR A 19 -7.87 1.73 -2.75
N TYR A 20 -6.57 1.42 -2.68
CA TYR A 20 -6.03 0.40 -1.78
C TYR A 20 -6.25 0.72 -0.31
N GLU A 21 -6.13 1.99 0.11
CA GLU A 21 -6.52 2.46 1.44
C GLU A 21 -8.01 2.19 1.71
N ARG A 22 -8.89 2.48 0.74
CA ARG A 22 -10.34 2.31 0.88
C ARG A 22 -10.78 0.86 1.02
N ILE A 23 -10.14 -0.05 0.29
CA ILE A 23 -10.47 -1.48 0.33
C ILE A 23 -9.68 -2.24 1.42
N GLY A 24 -8.92 -1.54 2.26
CA GLY A 24 -8.11 -2.11 3.34
C GLY A 24 -6.90 -2.92 2.85
N LEU A 25 -6.51 -2.80 1.57
CA LEU A 25 -5.33 -3.47 1.05
C LEU A 25 -4.04 -2.75 1.47
N LEU A 26 -4.12 -1.44 1.72
CA LEU A 26 -3.04 -0.65 2.32
C LEU A 26 -3.53 -0.19 3.71
N PRO A 27 -2.73 -0.34 4.78
CA PRO A 27 -3.11 0.14 6.10
C PRO A 27 -3.34 1.66 6.07
N ALA A 28 -4.22 2.13 6.94
CA ALA A 28 -4.48 3.55 7.07
C ALA A 28 -3.20 4.27 7.52
N PRO A 29 -2.76 5.32 6.81
CA PRO A 29 -1.56 6.06 7.18
C PRO A 29 -1.76 6.83 8.49
N ASP A 30 -0.68 6.99 9.24
CA ASP A 30 -0.65 7.85 10.40
C ASP A 30 -1.01 9.29 10.02
N ARG A 31 -1.49 10.04 11.01
CA ARG A 31 -1.74 11.46 10.84
C ARG A 31 -0.62 12.25 11.51
N THR A 32 -0.13 13.26 10.82
CA THR A 32 0.81 14.23 11.42
C THR A 32 0.09 15.10 12.44
N ALA A 33 0.85 15.81 13.28
CA ALA A 33 0.31 16.81 14.21
C ALA A 33 -0.54 17.90 13.52
N ALA A 34 -0.29 18.16 12.23
CA ALA A 34 -1.07 19.05 11.39
C ALA A 34 -2.24 18.34 10.65
N ASN A 35 -2.62 17.14 11.08
CA ASN A 35 -3.72 16.31 10.56
C ASN A 35 -3.58 15.89 9.07
N TYR A 36 -2.36 15.85 8.55
CA TYR A 36 -2.08 15.34 7.20
C TYR A 36 -1.77 13.84 7.24
N ARG A 37 -2.14 13.11 6.18
CA ARG A 37 -1.73 11.71 6.00
C ARG A 37 -0.21 11.61 5.85
N SER A 38 0.41 10.77 6.66
CA SER A 38 1.82 10.45 6.65
C SER A 38 2.00 8.98 6.31
N TYR A 39 2.62 8.72 5.17
CA TYR A 39 3.00 7.39 4.75
C TYR A 39 4.45 7.10 5.19
N GLY A 40 4.74 5.85 5.50
CA GLY A 40 6.07 5.38 5.91
C GLY A 40 6.62 4.30 4.99
N ASP A 41 7.79 3.75 5.32
CA ASP A 41 8.43 2.70 4.53
C ASP A 41 7.59 1.42 4.45
N ALA A 42 6.85 1.08 5.50
CA ALA A 42 5.89 -0.04 5.47
C ALA A 42 4.86 0.11 4.34
N HIS A 43 4.37 1.33 4.09
CA HIS A 43 3.43 1.59 3.01
C HIS A 43 4.10 1.44 1.63
N ARG A 44 5.36 1.87 1.52
CA ARG A 44 6.16 1.72 0.30
C ARG A 44 6.39 0.25 -0.03
N SER A 45 6.84 -0.54 0.95
CA SER A 45 7.09 -1.98 0.80
C SER A 45 5.81 -2.72 0.41
N ARG A 46 4.68 -2.42 1.09
CA ARG A 46 3.39 -3.03 0.79
C ARG A 46 2.89 -2.70 -0.61
N LEU A 47 3.00 -1.44 -1.04
CA LEU A 47 2.63 -1.05 -2.42
C LEU A 47 3.52 -1.72 -3.47
N SER A 48 4.81 -1.86 -3.18
CA SER A 48 5.73 -2.60 -4.05
C SER A 48 5.29 -4.05 -4.18
N PHE A 49 4.96 -4.72 -3.07
CA PHE A 49 4.45 -6.10 -3.08
C PHE A 49 3.15 -6.25 -3.87
N VAL A 50 2.17 -5.37 -3.61
CA VAL A 50 0.88 -5.36 -4.33
C VAL A 50 1.12 -5.19 -5.83
N ARG A 51 2.00 -4.28 -6.23
CA ARG A 51 2.30 -4.04 -7.65
C ARG A 51 2.94 -5.25 -8.33
N HIS A 52 3.96 -5.86 -7.72
CA HIS A 52 4.58 -7.07 -8.28
C HIS A 52 3.56 -8.21 -8.39
N SER A 53 2.69 -8.38 -7.38
CA SER A 53 1.66 -9.41 -7.42
C SER A 53 0.62 -9.14 -8.52
N ARG A 54 0.25 -7.88 -8.75
CA ARG A 54 -0.61 -7.49 -9.88
C ARG A 54 0.04 -7.78 -11.23
N ASP A 55 1.34 -7.53 -11.36
CA ASP A 55 2.12 -7.81 -12.57
C ASP A 55 2.21 -9.32 -12.87
N LEU A 56 2.14 -10.16 -11.83
CA LEU A 56 2.07 -11.62 -11.92
C LEU A 56 0.66 -12.15 -12.22
N GLY A 57 -0.35 -11.28 -12.30
CA GLY A 57 -1.73 -11.65 -12.64
C GLY A 57 -2.61 -12.02 -11.45
N PHE A 58 -2.16 -11.82 -10.21
CA PHE A 58 -2.99 -12.07 -9.04
C PHE A 58 -4.15 -11.05 -8.93
N THR A 59 -5.30 -11.57 -8.55
CA THR A 59 -6.48 -10.79 -8.17
C THR A 59 -6.25 -10.07 -6.84
N ILE A 60 -7.08 -9.07 -6.55
CA ILE A 60 -6.98 -8.32 -5.29
C ILE A 60 -7.21 -9.23 -4.06
N GLU A 61 -8.07 -10.23 -4.19
CA GLU A 61 -8.36 -11.19 -3.12
C GLU A 61 -7.17 -12.09 -2.84
N GLU A 62 -6.52 -12.63 -3.88
CA GLU A 62 -5.29 -13.41 -3.73
C GLU A 62 -4.15 -12.58 -3.13
N ILE A 63 -4.00 -11.32 -3.57
CA ILE A 63 -3.00 -10.41 -3.00
C ILE A 63 -3.25 -10.18 -1.52
N ARG A 64 -4.51 -10.07 -1.08
CA ARG A 64 -4.83 -9.94 0.35
C ARG A 64 -4.36 -11.17 1.12
N SER A 65 -4.67 -12.36 0.63
CA SER A 65 -4.20 -13.62 1.25
C SER A 65 -2.67 -13.70 1.32
N LEU A 66 -1.97 -13.27 0.27
CA LEU A 66 -0.51 -13.24 0.24
C LEU A 66 0.09 -12.22 1.23
N LEU A 67 -0.57 -11.07 1.39
CA LEU A 67 -0.17 -10.06 2.37
C LEU A 67 -0.36 -10.58 3.80
N ASP A 68 -1.49 -11.22 4.08
CA ASP A 68 -1.76 -11.80 5.40
C ASP A 68 -0.71 -12.87 5.77
N LEU A 69 -0.30 -13.71 4.81
CA LEU A 69 0.80 -14.67 4.99
C LEU A 69 2.17 -14.01 5.19
N SER A 70 2.42 -12.86 4.56
CA SER A 70 3.69 -12.13 4.71
C SER A 70 3.77 -11.34 6.00
N ASP A 71 2.63 -10.87 6.54
CA ASP A 71 2.55 -10.09 7.77
C ASP A 71 2.65 -11.00 9.01
N ASP A 72 2.32 -12.29 8.90
CA ASP A 72 2.45 -13.31 9.95
C ASP A 72 3.28 -14.53 9.46
N PRO A 73 4.62 -14.37 9.35
CA PRO A 73 5.49 -15.51 9.08
C PRO A 73 5.54 -16.41 10.33
N ALA A 74 5.03 -17.65 10.17
CA ALA A 74 5.04 -18.69 11.20
C ALA A 74 6.42 -18.97 11.83
#